data_AF-A0A2D5XAT0-F1
#
_entry.id   AF-A0A2D5XAT0-F1
#
_cell.length_a   1.000
_cell.length_b   1.000
_cell.length_c   1.000
_cell.angle_alpha   90.00
_cell.angle_beta   90.00
_cell.angle_gamma   90.00
#
_symmetry.space_group_name_H-M   'P 1'
#
loop_
_entity.id
_entity.type
_entity.pdbx_description
1 polymer ?
#
loop_
_entity_poly.entity_id
_entity_poly.type
_entity_poly.pdbx_seq_one_letter_code
_entity_poly.pdbx_strand_id
1 'polypeptide(L)'
;MTVGLPLAPPSSRHTATVEYFSKRFGREKGWRYSSAQPAVNSVLQAIGRPIRKREDRAILVVLENRFFNRSYSRLLPDGLTTIPSADPDMTGRLTRRFFARYP
;
A
#
# COMPACT_ATOMS: atom_id res chain seq x y z
N MET A 1 4.73 6.65 9.18
CA MET A 1 3.43 7.11 8.63
C MET A 1 3.62 7.39 7.15
N THR A 2 2.73 6.89 6.30
CA THR A 2 2.71 7.21 4.85
C THR A 2 1.38 7.88 4.51
N VAL A 3 1.43 8.90 3.66
CA VAL A 3 0.25 9.68 3.26
C VAL A 3 -0.04 9.40 1.79
N GLY A 4 -1.19 8.77 1.51
CA GLY A 4 -1.64 8.41 0.17
C GLY A 4 -0.84 7.31 -0.54
N LEU A 5 -1.32 6.93 -1.73
CA LEU A 5 -0.60 6.10 -2.70
C LEU A 5 0.37 6.95 -3.53
N PRO A 6 1.66 6.55 -3.64
CA PRO A 6 2.64 7.22 -4.48
C PRO A 6 2.44 6.83 -5.95
N LEU A 7 1.33 7.26 -6.53
CA LEU A 7 1.09 7.12 -7.96
C LEU A 7 2.02 8.07 -8.72
N ALA A 8 2.61 7.57 -9.80
CA ALA A 8 3.42 8.40 -10.67
C ALA A 8 2.56 9.52 -11.26
N PRO A 9 3.08 10.77 -11.32
CA PRO A 9 2.37 11.85 -12.00
C PRO A 9 2.21 11.51 -13.49
N PRO A 10 1.12 11.99 -14.12
CA PRO A 10 0.93 11.80 -15.55
C PRO A 10 2.10 12.44 -16.30
N SER A 11 2.79 11.62 -17.10
CA SER A 11 3.91 12.04 -17.95
C SER A 11 3.83 11.28 -19.27
N SER A 12 4.44 11.81 -20.33
CA SER A 12 4.48 11.14 -21.64
C SER A 12 5.01 9.71 -21.55
N ARG A 13 6.07 9.50 -20.75
CA ARG A 13 6.63 8.17 -20.46
C ARG A 13 5.64 7.27 -19.73
N HIS A 14 4.94 7.79 -18.72
CA HIS A 14 3.96 7.03 -17.98
C HIS A 14 2.77 6.64 -18.87
N THR A 15 2.24 7.57 -19.68
CA THR A 15 1.16 7.29 -20.63
C THR A 15 1.56 6.22 -21.64
N ALA A 16 2.76 6.32 -22.23
CA ALA A 16 3.28 5.30 -23.14
C ALA A 16 3.40 3.91 -22.45
N THR A 17 3.80 3.90 -21.18
CA THR A 17 3.87 2.66 -20.38
C THR A 17 2.48 2.06 -20.17
N VAL A 18 1.51 2.87 -19.75
CA VAL A 18 0.11 2.44 -19.57
C VAL A 18 -0.45 1.91 -20.89
N GLU A 19 -0.22 2.59 -22.02
CA GLU A 19 -0.66 2.16 -23.34
C GLU A 19 -0.03 0.84 -23.78
N TYR A 20 1.28 0.70 -23.60
CA TYR A 20 2.00 -0.54 -23.93
C TYR A 20 1.43 -1.73 -23.17
N PHE A 21 1.30 -1.62 -21.85
CA PHE A 21 0.74 -2.69 -21.03
C PHE A 21 -0.75 -2.91 -21.30
N SER A 22 -1.51 -1.87 -21.63
CA SER A 22 -2.94 -1.97 -21.98
C SER A 22 -3.14 -2.71 -23.30
N LYS A 23 -2.32 -2.44 -24.32
CA LYS A 23 -2.35 -3.16 -25.61
C LYS A 23 -2.00 -4.63 -25.43
N ARG A 24 -1.03 -4.94 -24.56
CA ARG A 24 -0.51 -6.30 -24.39
C ARG A 24 -1.36 -7.18 -23.45
N PHE A 25 -1.95 -6.61 -22.39
CA PHE A 25 -2.59 -7.37 -21.32
C PHE A 25 -4.05 -6.95 -21.05
N GLY A 26 -4.59 -6.03 -21.84
CA GLY A 26 -5.89 -5.41 -21.63
C GLY A 26 -5.82 -4.23 -20.67
N ARG A 27 -6.80 -3.32 -20.77
CA ARG A 27 -6.81 -2.02 -20.08
C ARG A 27 -6.74 -2.12 -18.55
N GLU A 28 -7.43 -3.09 -17.94
CA GLU A 28 -7.42 -3.30 -16.48
C GLU A 28 -6.02 -3.69 -15.98
N LYS A 29 -5.41 -4.71 -16.61
CA LYS A 29 -4.06 -5.17 -16.26
C LYS A 29 -3.01 -4.14 -16.65
N GLY A 30 -3.25 -3.40 -17.73
CA GLY A 30 -2.46 -2.26 -18.17
C GLY A 30 -2.26 -1.25 -17.06
N TRP A 31 -3.36 -0.74 -16.50
CA TRP A 31 -3.33 0.16 -15.35
C TRP A 31 -2.70 -0.48 -14.10
N ARG A 32 -3.04 -1.73 -13.82
CA ARG A 32 -2.52 -2.46 -12.65
C ARG A 32 -0.98 -2.52 -12.67
N TYR A 33 -0.40 -2.92 -13.80
CA TYR A 33 1.05 -3.14 -13.89
C TYR A 33 1.85 -1.85 -14.04
N SER A 34 1.29 -0.83 -14.68
CA SER A 34 1.98 0.44 -14.92
C SER A 34 1.86 1.44 -13.77
N SER A 35 0.75 1.43 -13.01
CA SER A 35 0.48 2.46 -11.99
C SER A 35 0.22 1.88 -10.61
N ALA A 36 -0.72 0.94 -10.47
CA ALA A 36 -1.16 0.49 -9.14
C ALA A 36 -0.11 -0.36 -8.41
N GLN A 37 0.44 -1.39 -9.07
CA GLN A 37 1.43 -2.29 -8.48
C GLN A 37 2.72 -1.54 -8.07
N PRO A 38 3.30 -0.65 -8.89
CA PRO A 38 4.43 0.17 -8.46
C PRO A 38 4.14 1.01 -7.20
N ALA A 39 2.98 1.64 -7.12
CA ALA A 39 2.61 2.45 -5.96
C ALA A 39 2.47 1.60 -4.69
N VAL A 40 1.85 0.42 -4.79
CA VAL A 40 1.76 -0.52 -3.66
C VAL A 40 3.14 -1.04 -3.27
N ASN A 41 4.01 -1.36 -4.23
CA ASN A 41 5.37 -1.81 -3.96
C ASN A 41 6.18 -0.77 -3.19
N SER A 42 6.05 0.52 -3.52
CA SER A 42 6.70 1.60 -2.76
C SER A 42 6.23 1.65 -1.30
N VAL A 43 4.93 1.42 -1.05
CA VAL A 43 4.39 1.32 0.32
C VAL A 43 4.93 0.08 1.04
N LEU A 44 5.00 -1.07 0.36
CA LEU A 44 5.59 -2.30 0.91
C LEU A 44 7.09 -2.14 1.22
N GLN A 45 7.83 -1.42 0.38
CA GLN A 45 9.23 -1.08 0.65
C GLN A 45 9.36 -0.19 1.89
N ALA A 46 8.43 0.74 2.11
CA ALA A 46 8.40 1.53 3.35
C ALA A 46 8.08 0.66 4.57
N ILE A 47 7.19 -0.34 4.44
CA ILE A 47 6.89 -1.34 5.48
C ILE A 47 8.11 -2.21 5.80
N GLY A 48 8.95 -2.51 4.82
CA GLY A 48 10.15 -3.34 5.03
C GLY A 48 11.29 -2.65 5.77
N ARG A 49 11.26 -1.32 5.95
CA ARG A 49 12.36 -0.59 6.63
C ARG A 49 12.45 -0.87 8.14
N PRO A 50 11.33 -0.95 8.89
CA PRO A 50 11.36 -1.23 10.33
C PRO A 50 11.50 -2.73 10.68
N ILE A 51 11.09 -3.64 9.79
CA ILE A 51 11.13 -5.09 10.04
C ILE A 51 12.43 -5.65 9.45
N ARG A 52 13.45 -5.90 10.28
CA ARG A 52 14.78 -6.40 9.86
C ARG A 52 15.07 -7.82 10.33
N LYS A 53 14.39 -8.28 11.37
CA LYS A 53 14.46 -9.63 11.93
C LYS A 53 13.08 -10.27 11.97
N ARG A 54 13.01 -11.61 12.09
CA ARG A 54 11.74 -12.37 12.09
C ARG A 54 10.87 -12.04 13.30
N GLU A 55 11.50 -11.61 14.39
CA GLU A 55 10.85 -11.25 15.65
C GLU A 55 10.31 -9.82 15.63
N ASP A 56 10.79 -8.97 14.71
CA ASP A 56 10.36 -7.57 14.66
C ASP A 56 8.86 -7.48 14.37
N ARG A 57 8.21 -6.56 15.08
CA ARG A 57 6.80 -6.22 14.89
C ARG A 57 6.73 -4.72 14.63
N ALA A 58 6.00 -4.33 13.61
CA ALA A 58 5.77 -2.92 13.29
C ALA A 58 4.28 -2.66 13.06
N ILE A 59 3.82 -1.48 13.49
CA ILE A 59 2.53 -0.93 13.13
C ILE A 59 2.74 0.20 12.11
N LEU A 60 2.00 0.17 11.00
CA LEU A 60 2.03 1.22 10.00
C LEU A 60 0.67 1.93 9.96
N VAL A 61 0.72 3.26 10.08
CA VAL A 61 -0.42 4.13 9.77
C VAL A 61 -0.31 4.57 8.31
N VAL A 62 -1.30 4.15 7.53
CA VAL A 62 -1.45 4.46 6.10
C VAL A 62 -2.70 5.31 5.93
N LEU A 63 -2.54 6.55 5.49
CA LEU A 63 -3.67 7.41 5.15
C LEU A 63 -4.09 7.17 3.70
N GLU A 64 -4.75 6.05 3.45
CA GLU A 64 -5.22 5.69 2.11
C GLU A 64 -6.43 4.74 2.16
N ASN A 65 -7.59 5.20 1.68
CA ASN A 65 -8.82 4.39 1.65
C ASN A 65 -8.82 3.38 0.48
N ARG A 66 -8.07 3.64 -0.60
CA ARG A 66 -8.08 2.78 -1.79
C ARG A 66 -7.59 1.36 -1.52
N PHE A 67 -6.79 1.13 -0.47
CA PHE A 67 -6.34 -0.22 -0.10
C PHE A 67 -7.49 -1.17 0.26
N PHE A 68 -8.65 -0.66 0.67
CA PHE A 68 -9.84 -1.47 0.94
C PHE A 68 -10.62 -1.83 -0.35
N ASN A 69 -10.32 -1.19 -1.48
CA ASN A 69 -10.94 -1.52 -2.76
C ASN A 69 -10.36 -2.83 -3.32
N ARG A 70 -11.21 -3.66 -3.94
CA ARG A 70 -10.82 -4.96 -4.53
C ARG A 70 -9.63 -4.87 -5.50
N SER A 71 -9.48 -3.75 -6.20
CA SER A 71 -8.37 -3.54 -7.14
C SER A 71 -7.00 -3.38 -6.48
N TYR A 72 -6.96 -2.90 -5.23
CA TYR A 72 -5.71 -2.67 -4.49
C TYR A 72 -5.50 -3.70 -3.38
N SER A 73 -6.56 -4.22 -2.76
CA SER A 73 -6.43 -5.25 -1.71
C SER A 73 -5.73 -6.52 -2.23
N ARG A 74 -5.98 -6.89 -3.49
CA ARG A 74 -5.29 -7.98 -4.20
C ARG A 74 -3.80 -7.74 -4.49
N LEU A 75 -3.30 -6.53 -4.27
CA LEU A 75 -1.89 -6.17 -4.47
C LEU A 75 -1.11 -6.23 -3.15
N LEU A 76 -1.81 -6.33 -2.02
CA LEU A 76 -1.21 -6.48 -0.71
C LEU A 76 -0.84 -7.96 -0.47
N PRO A 77 0.22 -8.22 0.32
CA PRO A 77 0.59 -9.58 0.69
C PRO A 77 -0.44 -10.19 1.65
N ASP A 78 -0.71 -11.49 1.51
CA ASP A 78 -1.75 -12.22 2.25
C ASP A 78 -1.56 -12.21 3.78
N GLY A 79 -0.32 -12.02 4.25
CA GLY A 79 0.01 -11.95 5.68
C GLY A 79 -0.18 -10.58 6.33
N LEU A 80 -0.64 -9.56 5.60
CA LEU A 80 -0.81 -8.21 6.11
C LEU A 80 -2.19 -8.01 6.74
N THR A 81 -2.24 -7.83 8.05
CA THR A 81 -3.48 -7.46 8.75
C THR A 81 -3.75 -5.96 8.59
N THR A 82 -4.80 -5.61 7.84
CA THR A 82 -5.28 -4.22 7.71
C THR A 82 -6.46 -3.96 8.64
N ILE A 83 -6.39 -2.90 9.45
CA ILE A 83 -7.47 -2.48 10.35
C ILE A 83 -7.92 -1.09 9.92
N PRO A 84 -9.19 -0.89 9.51
CA PRO A 84 -9.71 0.44 9.21
C PRO A 84 -9.72 1.28 10.50
N SER A 85 -9.30 2.54 10.39
CA SER A 85 -9.33 3.50 11.49
C SER A 85 -10.12 4.72 11.06
N ALA A 86 -11.20 5.03 11.80
CA ALA A 86 -12.12 6.11 11.44
C ALA A 86 -11.61 7.49 11.90
N ASP A 87 -10.83 7.53 12.98
CA ASP A 87 -10.44 8.76 13.64
C ASP A 87 -9.05 8.67 14.32
N PRO A 88 -8.45 9.82 14.68
CA PRO A 88 -7.17 9.86 15.38
C PRO A 88 -7.17 9.15 16.74
N ASP A 89 -8.28 9.17 17.47
CA ASP A 89 -8.37 8.56 18.81
C ASP A 89 -8.32 7.04 18.73
N MET A 90 -9.03 6.45 17.77
CA MET A 90 -8.97 5.03 17.43
C MET A 90 -7.57 4.62 17.00
N THR A 91 -6.92 5.44 16.16
CA THR A 91 -5.53 5.21 15.75
C THR A 91 -4.59 5.21 16.96
N GLY A 92 -4.78 6.15 17.90
CA GLY A 92 -4.05 6.21 19.15
C GLY A 92 -4.29 4.99 20.05
N ARG A 93 -5.54 4.53 20.19
CA ARG A 93 -5.89 3.31 20.94
C ARG A 93 -5.24 2.07 20.35
N LEU A 94 -5.30 1.89 19.03
CA LEU A 94 -4.71 0.76 18.33
C LEU A 94 -3.19 0.74 18.47
N THR A 95 -2.55 1.90 18.33
CA THR A 95 -1.10 2.05 18.48
C THR A 95 -0.66 1.71 19.90
N ARG A 96 -1.33 2.25 20.94
CA ARG A 96 -1.05 1.90 22.34
C ARG A 96 -1.22 0.41 22.61
N ARG A 97 -2.31 -0.20 22.13
CA ARG A 97 -2.57 -1.63 22.30
C ARG A 97 -1.52 -2.50 21.59
N PHE A 98 -1.03 -2.08 20.43
CA PHE A 98 0.00 -2.78 19.69
C PHE A 98 1.30 -2.86 20.49
N PHE A 99 1.81 -1.73 20.98
CA PHE A 99 3.04 -1.69 21.77
C PHE A 99 2.89 -2.32 23.17
N ALA A 100 1.70 -2.28 23.77
CA ALA A 100 1.44 -3.00 25.02
C ALA A 100 1.47 -4.53 24.85
N ARG A 101 1.10 -5.04 23.66
CA ARG A 101 1.09 -6.47 23.34
C ARG A 101 2.45 -6.98 22.85
N TYR A 102 3.20 -6.12 22.18
CA TYR A 102 4.52 -6.41 21.63
C TYR A 102 5.50 -5.33 22.13
N PRO A 103 5.98 -5.46 23.38
CA PRO A 103 6.98 -4.55 23.93
C PRO A 103 8.33 -4.67 23.21
#